data_AF-A0A2M7FC72-F1
#
_entry.id   AF-A0A2M7FC72-F1
#
_cell.length_a   1.000
_cell.length_b   1.000
_cell.length_c   1.000
_cell.angle_alpha   90.00
_cell.angle_beta   90.00
_cell.angle_gamma   90.00
#
_symmetry.space_group_name_H-M   'P 1'
#
loop_
_entity.id
_entity.type
_entity.pdbx_description
1 polymer ?
#
loop_
_entity_poly.entity_id
_entity_poly.type
_entity_poly.pdbx_seq_one_letter_code
_entity_poly.pdbx_strand_id
1 'polypeptide(L)'
;MAFGKPKKEKVLKTVTASSADKSEKQKSIEQALKEIRTKFGDEAITVFGAGVPQKIPTISTGSIGLDAALGVGGLPRGRIIEIFGPES
;
A
#
# COMPACT_ATOMS: atom_id res chain seq x y z
N MET A 1 36.73 -35.63 40.91
CA MET A 1 35.69 -36.30 40.09
C MET A 1 34.53 -35.31 39.99
N ALA A 2 33.99 -34.86 38.86
CA ALA A 2 34.13 -35.25 37.47
C ALA A 2 33.87 -34.04 36.56
N PHE A 3 34.31 -34.19 35.32
CA PHE A 3 34.35 -33.28 34.19
C PHE A 3 32.97 -32.86 33.65
N GLY A 4 32.91 -31.68 33.02
CA GLY A 4 31.89 -31.38 32.01
C GLY A 4 31.69 -29.90 31.67
N LYS A 5 32.53 -29.32 30.79
CA LYS A 5 32.09 -28.22 29.91
C LYS A 5 31.31 -28.82 28.74
N PRO A 6 30.26 -28.15 28.26
CA PRO A 6 30.30 -27.45 26.97
C PRO A 6 29.49 -26.12 27.05
N LYS A 7 29.40 -25.21 26.08
CA LYS A 7 30.19 -24.71 24.96
C LYS A 7 29.46 -23.40 24.57
N LYS A 8 30.20 -22.43 24.03
CA LYS A 8 29.75 -21.07 23.68
C LYS A 8 28.43 -21.03 22.91
N GLU A 9 27.58 -20.06 23.23
CA GLU A 9 26.81 -19.34 22.22
C GLU A 9 26.81 -17.86 22.55
N LYS A 10 27.31 -17.08 21.60
CA LYS A 10 27.65 -15.66 21.70
C LYS A 10 27.07 -14.99 20.46
N VAL A 11 25.90 -14.38 20.57
CA VAL A 11 25.33 -13.40 19.62
C VAL A 11 24.33 -12.56 20.44
N LEU A 12 24.65 -11.43 21.10
CA LEU A 12 25.25 -10.15 20.72
C LEU A 12 24.52 -9.36 19.60
N LYS A 13 23.94 -8.22 20.06
CA LYS A 13 23.56 -6.97 19.36
C LYS A 13 22.15 -6.97 18.76
N THR A 14 21.14 -6.45 19.46
CA THR A 14 20.84 -5.01 19.60
C THR A 14 21.07 -4.26 18.28
N VAL A 15 20.08 -4.28 17.39
CA VAL A 15 20.07 -3.44 16.19
C VAL A 15 19.69 -2.02 16.61
N THR A 16 20.69 -1.26 17.05
CA THR A 16 20.67 0.19 17.01
C THR A 16 20.73 0.60 15.53
N ALA A 17 19.57 0.80 14.90
CA ALA A 17 19.49 1.34 13.54
C ALA A 17 19.98 2.79 13.55
N SER A 18 21.23 2.93 13.10
CA SER A 18 21.97 4.18 13.06
C SER A 18 21.31 5.16 12.08
N SER A 19 21.37 6.45 12.39
CA SER A 19 20.86 7.55 11.57
C SER A 19 21.45 7.60 10.15
N ALA A 20 22.62 6.99 9.93
CA ALA A 20 23.28 6.93 8.62
C ALA A 20 22.58 5.98 7.63
N ASP A 21 22.10 4.81 8.09
CA ASP A 21 21.39 3.84 7.24
C ASP A 21 20.07 4.39 6.70
N LYS A 22 19.38 5.22 7.51
CA LYS A 22 18.15 5.89 7.09
C LYS A 22 18.41 6.87 5.94
N SER A 23 19.53 7.59 5.97
CA SER A 23 19.92 8.55 4.92
C SER A 23 20.20 7.85 3.59
N GLU A 24 21.02 6.79 3.61
CA GLU A 24 21.35 6.05 2.38
C GLU A 24 20.12 5.34 1.78
N LYS A 25 19.23 4.83 2.65
CA LYS A 25 17.93 4.29 2.22
C LYS A 25 17.01 5.36 1.61
N GLN A 26 16.97 6.56 2.20
CA GLN A 26 16.16 7.67 1.65
C GLN A 26 16.66 8.09 0.27
N LYS A 27 17.98 8.21 0.10
CA LYS A 27 18.61 8.56 -1.18
C LYS A 27 18.32 7.55 -2.28
N SER A 28 18.42 6.25 -1.98
CA SER A 28 18.11 5.19 -2.94
C SER A 28 16.63 5.17 -3.35
N ILE A 29 15.72 5.45 -2.40
CA ILE A 29 14.29 5.61 -2.70
C ILE A 29 14.06 6.81 -3.64
N GLU A 30 14.66 7.96 -3.36
CA GLU A 30 14.53 9.16 -4.19
C GLU A 30 15.09 8.97 -5.61
N GLN A 31 16.21 8.25 -5.74
CA GLN A 31 16.77 7.89 -7.04
C GLN A 31 15.83 6.97 -7.82
N ALA A 32 15.32 5.91 -7.21
CA ALA A 32 14.37 5.00 -7.86
C ALA A 32 13.08 5.71 -8.30
N LEU A 33 12.54 6.60 -7.45
CA LEU A 33 11.38 7.42 -7.79
C LEU A 33 11.65 8.33 -8.99
N LYS A 34 12.83 8.97 -9.04
CA LYS A 34 13.23 9.80 -10.19
C LYS A 34 13.33 8.97 -11.47
N GLU A 35 13.94 7.80 -11.41
CA GLU A 35 14.05 6.92 -12.57
C GLU A 35 12.69 6.50 -13.13
N ILE A 36 11.73 6.15 -12.27
CA ILE A 36 10.37 5.79 -12.69
C ILE A 36 9.69 6.98 -13.37
N ARG A 37 9.80 8.18 -12.79
CA ARG A 37 9.21 9.39 -13.37
C ARG A 37 9.81 9.75 -14.73
N THR A 38 11.14 9.64 -14.88
CA THR A 38 11.80 9.89 -16.16
C THR A 38 11.41 8.88 -17.23
N LYS A 39 11.22 7.61 -16.87
CA LYS A 39 10.89 6.54 -17.84
C LYS A 39 9.41 6.50 -18.22
N PHE A 40 8.50 6.80 -17.29
CA PHE A 40 7.06 6.55 -17.44
C PHE A 40 6.18 7.80 -17.25
N GLY A 41 6.76 8.95 -16.91
CA GLY A 41 6.06 10.21 -16.61
C GLY A 41 5.85 10.46 -15.12
N ASP A 42 5.58 11.70 -14.74
CA ASP A 42 5.45 12.12 -13.34
C ASP A 42 4.27 11.45 -12.61
N GLU A 43 3.17 11.18 -13.32
CA GLU A 43 1.96 10.53 -12.80
C GLU A 43 2.10 9.01 -12.64
N ALA A 44 3.22 8.41 -13.09
CA ALA A 44 3.42 6.97 -13.02
C ALA A 44 3.63 6.45 -11.59
N ILE A 45 4.12 7.30 -10.68
CA ILE A 45 4.30 6.94 -9.27
C ILE A 45 4.16 8.15 -8.34
N THR A 46 3.19 8.06 -7.43
CA THR A 46 2.93 9.06 -6.40
C THR A 46 2.72 8.37 -5.05
N VAL A 47 2.92 9.14 -3.98
CA VAL A 47 2.65 8.63 -2.63
C VAL A 47 1.15 8.62 -2.42
N PHE A 48 0.58 7.47 -2.06
CA PHE A 48 -0.83 7.36 -1.76
C PHE A 48 -1.22 8.32 -0.63
N GLY A 49 -2.22 9.17 -0.88
CA GLY A 49 -2.67 10.21 0.06
C GLY A 49 -1.89 11.53 -0.01
N ALA A 50 -0.84 11.63 -0.84
CA ALA A 50 -0.23 12.91 -1.17
C ALA A 50 -1.11 13.62 -2.21
N GLY A 51 -2.13 14.35 -1.75
CA GLY A 51 -3.08 15.09 -2.60
C GLY A 51 -4.45 15.24 -1.94
N VAL A 52 -5.37 15.92 -2.62
CA VAL A 52 -6.78 16.00 -2.19
C VAL A 52 -7.44 14.64 -2.45
N PRO A 53 -8.14 14.03 -1.47
CA PRO A 53 -8.84 12.77 -1.69
C PRO A 53 -9.86 12.93 -2.83
N GLN A 54 -9.60 12.28 -3.95
CA GLN A 54 -10.50 12.27 -5.09
C GLN A 54 -11.68 11.34 -4.79
N LYS A 55 -12.91 11.86 -4.89
CA LYS A 55 -14.10 11.05 -4.76
C LYS A 55 -14.13 10.03 -5.91
N ILE A 56 -14.43 8.77 -5.59
CA ILE A 56 -14.60 7.73 -6.60
C ILE A 56 -15.83 8.11 -7.45
N PRO A 57 -15.69 8.22 -8.79
CA PRO A 57 -16.83 8.52 -9.63
C PRO A 57 -17.76 7.30 -9.72
N THR A 58 -19.05 7.53 -9.55
CA THR A 58 -20.10 6.48 -9.53
C THR A 58 -21.19 6.74 -10.56
N ILE A 59 -21.95 5.70 -10.89
CA ILE A 59 -23.15 5.73 -11.73
C ILE A 59 -24.32 5.27 -10.84
N SER A 60 -25.39 6.06 -10.74
CA SER A 60 -26.58 5.69 -9.95
C SER A 60 -27.18 4.39 -10.45
N THR A 61 -27.64 3.54 -9.52
CA THR A 61 -28.33 2.29 -9.82
C THR A 61 -29.79 2.50 -10.24
N GLY A 62 -30.30 3.73 -10.15
CA GLY A 62 -31.71 4.06 -10.36
C GLY A 62 -32.59 3.82 -9.13
N SER A 63 -32.05 3.21 -8.06
CA SER A 63 -32.72 3.03 -6.78
C SER A 63 -32.02 3.85 -5.69
N ILE A 64 -32.72 4.82 -5.11
CA ILE A 64 -32.19 5.67 -4.03
C ILE A 64 -31.74 4.81 -2.83
N GLY A 65 -32.54 3.78 -2.50
CA GLY A 65 -32.22 2.88 -1.39
C GLY A 65 -30.94 2.08 -1.64
N LEU A 66 -30.73 1.62 -2.88
CA LEU A 66 -29.55 0.83 -3.22
C LEU A 66 -28.30 1.71 -3.33
N ASP A 67 -28.42 2.92 -3.90
CA ASP A 67 -27.33 3.91 -3.94
C ASP A 67 -26.87 4.31 -2.53
N ALA A 68 -27.82 4.49 -1.61
CA ALA A 68 -27.54 4.78 -0.21
C ALA A 68 -26.88 3.58 0.49
N ALA A 69 -27.40 2.36 0.27
CA ALA A 69 -26.85 1.14 0.85
C ALA A 69 -25.41 0.85 0.38
N LEU A 70 -25.06 1.19 -0.86
CA LEU A 70 -23.70 1.07 -1.38
C LEU A 70 -22.71 2.06 -0.73
N GLY A 71 -23.19 3.12 -0.08
CA GLY A 71 -22.39 4.11 0.66
C GLY A 71 -21.55 5.07 -0.20
N VAL A 72 -21.22 4.68 -1.43
CA VAL A 72 -20.52 5.51 -2.41
C VAL A 72 -21.47 6.25 -3.36
N GLY A 73 -22.78 5.97 -3.27
CA GLY A 73 -23.82 6.61 -4.09
C GLY A 73 -23.98 6.02 -5.49
N GLY A 74 -23.75 4.71 -5.66
CA GLY A 74 -23.96 4.00 -6.92
C GLY A 74 -22.82 3.04 -7.30
N LEU A 75 -22.81 2.58 -8.55
CA LEU A 75 -21.79 1.67 -9.09
C LEU A 75 -20.49 2.43 -9.42
N PRO A 76 -19.33 2.03 -8.86
CA PRO A 76 -18.07 2.72 -9.11
C PRO A 76 -17.54 2.49 -10.52
N ARG A 77 -17.12 3.56 -11.19
CA ARG A 77 -16.51 3.47 -12.53
C ARG A 77 -15.13 2.80 -12.47
N GLY A 78 -14.77 2.12 -13.57
CA GLY A 78 -13.49 1.42 -13.70
C GLY A 78 -13.37 0.17 -12.83
N ARG A 79 -14.48 -0.34 -12.30
CA ARG A 79 -14.55 -1.58 -11.52
C ARG A 79 -15.52 -2.56 -12.16
N ILE A 80 -15.28 -3.85 -11.93
CA ILE A 80 -16.16 -4.94 -12.35
C ILE A 80 -17.23 -5.12 -11.28
N ILE A 81 -18.49 -5.23 -11.70
CA ILE A 81 -19.65 -5.44 -10.83
C ILE A 81 -20.31 -6.76 -11.24
N GLU A 82 -20.65 -7.59 -10.27
CA GLU A 82 -21.40 -8.82 -10.45
C GLU A 82 -22.79 -8.68 -9.81
N ILE A 83 -23.82 -9.10 -10.52
CA ILE A 83 -25.21 -9.11 -10.05
C ILE A 83 -25.70 -10.55 -10.19
N PHE A 84 -26.18 -11.12 -9.09
CA PHE A 84 -26.70 -12.48 -9.04
C PHE A 84 -28.09 -12.50 -8.40
N GLY A 85 -28.91 -13.48 -8.81
CA GLY A 85 -30.25 -13.67 -8.28
C GLY A 85 -30.94 -14.88 -8.92
N PRO A 86 -32.04 -15.38 -8.31
CA PRO A 86 -32.85 -16.43 -8.92
C PRO A 86 -33.50 -15.94 -10.22
N GLU A 87 -33.79 -16.88 -11.12
CA GLU A 87 -34.65 -16.62 -12.29
C GLU A 87 -36.09 -16.35 -11.83
N SER A 88 -36.77 -15.44 -12.51
CA SER A 88 -38.10 -14.93 -12.12
C SER A 88 -39.25 -15.80 -12.56
#